data_AF-A0A1V9ZCR3-F1
#
_entry.id   AF-A0A1V9ZCR3-F1
#
_cell.length_a   1.000
_cell.length_b   1.000
_cell.length_c   1.000
_cell.angle_alpha   90.00
_cell.angle_beta   90.00
_cell.angle_gamma   90.00
#
_symmetry.space_group_name_H-M   'P 1'
#
loop_
_entity.id
_entity.type
_entity.pdbx_description
1 polymer ?
#
loop_
_entity_poly.entity_id
_entity_poly.type
_entity_poly.pdbx_seq_one_letter_code
_entity_poly.pdbx_strand_id
1 'polypeptide(L)'
;MGKQPWQAPSLNIFNLMHPEREQKLPMSANSDEPYEFENNYFRGKILFLLNTDPKAPRFHHLFDGRRRLFWIQLQGQFKQEPNGLVYIGGTVPSKINLGLITTAMCRVILSVLNLLVAGLHYSFGKLYPNDARTKADEELAHICFPLHTSVDEFVCTPEGQVPPSLGQEKFGESEEERAARKASKGHYQFNTRDTYTFSFFSYYIDFEQWQLVHVPSVPNVPLEKFWNNMPLRIVAYSNANGMNMTKKSLHVEKNKQYYMHIELSPSRFREV
;
A
#
# COMPACT_ATOMS: atom_id res chain seq x y z
N MET A 1 4.17 -10.06 25.64
CA MET A 1 3.65 -11.32 25.03
C MET A 1 4.31 -11.47 23.67
N GLY A 2 4.89 -12.64 23.37
CA GLY A 2 5.53 -12.89 22.07
C GLY A 2 4.51 -12.94 20.92
N LYS A 3 4.98 -12.68 19.70
CA LYS A 3 4.16 -12.85 18.49
C LYS A 3 3.74 -14.31 18.35
N GLN A 4 2.48 -14.55 18.02
CA GLN A 4 1.99 -15.87 17.66
C GLN A 4 2.56 -16.29 16.29
N PRO A 5 2.68 -17.59 15.97
CA PRO A 5 3.22 -18.05 14.69
C PRO A 5 2.47 -17.49 13.47
N TRP A 6 1.14 -17.41 13.53
CA TRP A 6 0.31 -16.83 12.45
C TRP A 6 0.37 -15.30 12.37
N GLN A 7 1.09 -14.63 13.26
CA GLN A 7 1.32 -13.18 13.22
C GLN A 7 2.58 -12.81 12.43
N ALA A 8 3.11 -13.75 11.64
CA ALA A 8 4.31 -13.62 10.82
C ALA A 8 5.51 -13.08 11.63
N PRO A 9 6.04 -13.85 12.60
CA PRO A 9 7.19 -13.43 13.42
C PRO A 9 8.47 -13.22 12.60
N SER A 10 8.50 -13.68 11.34
CA SER A 10 9.56 -13.39 10.37
C SER A 10 9.55 -11.94 9.85
N LEU A 11 8.54 -11.14 10.21
CA LEU A 11 8.38 -9.75 9.78
C LEU A 11 8.39 -8.78 10.96
N ASN A 12 9.12 -7.69 10.76
CA ASN A 12 8.96 -6.45 11.50
C ASN A 12 7.92 -5.61 10.75
N ILE A 13 6.87 -5.20 11.45
CA ILE A 13 5.78 -4.38 10.89
C ILE A 13 5.59 -3.19 11.83
N PHE A 14 5.65 -1.99 11.27
CA PHE A 14 5.50 -0.76 12.03
C PHE A 14 4.51 0.17 11.34
N ASN A 15 3.66 0.81 12.14
CA ASN A 15 2.96 2.01 11.71
C ASN A 15 3.89 3.22 11.89
N LEU A 16 4.05 4.00 10.82
CA LEU A 16 4.80 5.24 10.81
C LEU A 16 3.81 6.41 10.83
N MET A 17 3.62 7.01 12.01
CA MET A 17 2.64 8.09 12.20
C MET A 17 2.94 9.33 11.33
N HIS A 18 4.21 9.55 10.97
CA HIS A 18 4.64 10.57 10.01
C HIS A 18 5.98 10.17 9.39
N PRO A 19 6.24 10.43 8.08
CA PRO A 19 7.55 10.15 7.48
C PRO A 19 8.69 10.95 8.13
N GLU A 20 8.42 12.12 8.71
CA GLU A 20 9.42 12.97 9.38
C GLU A 20 9.53 12.75 10.90
N ARG A 21 8.56 12.05 11.53
CA ARG A 21 8.65 11.69 12.95
C ARG A 21 8.94 10.20 13.02
N GLU A 22 10.16 9.85 13.39
CA GLU A 22 10.66 8.46 13.47
C GLU A 22 9.94 7.57 14.50
N GLN A 23 8.76 7.95 14.99
CA GLN A 23 7.99 7.15 15.92
C GLN A 23 7.37 5.96 15.18
N LYS A 24 8.03 4.80 15.31
CA LYS A 24 7.55 3.51 14.83
C LYS A 24 6.71 2.85 15.90
N LEU A 25 5.44 2.58 15.60
CA LEU A 25 4.57 1.81 16.50
C LEU A 25 4.50 0.36 16.00
N PRO A 26 4.92 -0.63 16.79
CA PRO A 26 4.92 -2.02 16.35
C PRO A 26 3.50 -2.53 16.10
N MET A 27 3.34 -3.27 15.00
CA MET A 27 2.11 -3.96 14.61
C MET A 27 2.38 -5.44 14.41
N SER A 28 1.33 -6.23 14.46
CA SER A 28 1.35 -7.64 14.08
C SER A 28 0.39 -7.88 12.92
N ALA A 29 0.81 -8.70 11.96
CA ALA A 29 -0.11 -9.23 10.97
C ALA A 29 -1.16 -10.10 11.68
N ASN A 30 -2.36 -10.21 11.11
CA ASN A 30 -3.42 -11.07 11.64
C ASN A 30 -3.77 -10.78 13.11
N SER A 31 -3.64 -9.51 13.55
CA SER A 31 -4.14 -9.06 14.85
C SER A 31 -5.65 -9.22 14.91
N ASP A 32 -6.17 -9.71 16.04
CA ASP A 32 -7.61 -9.93 16.23
C ASP A 32 -8.41 -8.63 16.08
N GLU A 33 -7.86 -7.51 16.58
CA GLU A 33 -8.46 -6.20 16.46
C GLU A 33 -7.66 -5.30 15.51
N PRO A 34 -8.32 -4.41 14.75
CA PRO A 34 -7.64 -3.41 13.92
C PRO A 34 -6.77 -2.47 14.75
N TYR A 35 -5.63 -2.06 14.19
CA TYR A 35 -4.79 -1.03 14.79
C TYR A 35 -5.34 0.35 14.45
N GLU A 36 -5.63 1.15 15.47
CA GLU A 36 -5.98 2.56 15.33
C GLU A 36 -4.74 3.42 15.11
N PHE A 37 -4.87 4.47 14.30
CA PHE A 37 -3.83 5.44 14.06
C PHE A 37 -4.40 6.80 13.68
N GLU A 38 -3.63 7.85 13.97
CA GLU A 38 -4.01 9.21 13.66
C GLU A 38 -2.79 10.07 13.38
N ASN A 39 -2.84 10.88 12.33
CA ASN A 39 -1.83 11.90 12.06
C ASN A 39 -2.50 13.26 11.81
N ASN A 40 -1.77 14.20 11.22
CA ASN A 40 -2.28 15.55 10.96
C ASN A 40 -3.40 15.59 9.91
N TYR A 41 -3.46 14.58 9.03
CA TYR A 41 -4.31 14.57 7.83
C TYR A 41 -5.37 13.48 7.84
N PHE A 42 -5.19 12.41 8.62
CA PHE A 42 -6.09 11.26 8.61
C PHE A 42 -6.19 10.63 10.00
N ARG A 43 -7.38 10.14 10.33
CA ARG A 43 -7.64 9.26 11.48
C ARG A 43 -8.31 8.00 10.99
N GLY A 44 -7.87 6.84 11.46
CA GLY A 44 -8.46 5.59 11.00
C GLY A 44 -7.93 4.38 11.74
N LYS A 45 -8.28 3.23 11.19
CA LYS A 45 -7.86 1.92 11.66
C LYS A 45 -7.55 1.00 10.50
N ILE A 46 -6.64 0.07 10.74
CA ILE A 46 -6.11 -0.83 9.71
C ILE A 46 -6.01 -2.26 10.23
N LEU A 47 -6.40 -3.18 9.37
CA LEU A 47 -6.18 -4.61 9.53
C LEU A 47 -5.22 -5.07 8.43
N PHE A 48 -4.06 -5.58 8.84
CA PHE A 48 -3.07 -6.14 7.93
C PHE A 48 -3.08 -7.66 8.05
N LEU A 49 -3.65 -8.33 7.05
CA LEU A 49 -3.86 -9.76 7.05
C LEU A 49 -2.88 -10.45 6.10
N LEU A 50 -2.32 -11.57 6.54
CA LEU A 50 -1.42 -12.41 5.77
C LEU A 50 -1.97 -13.84 5.73
N ASN A 51 -1.82 -14.48 4.57
CA ASN A 51 -2.02 -15.91 4.45
C ASN A 51 -0.76 -16.62 4.94
N THR A 52 -0.73 -17.01 6.21
CA THR A 52 0.43 -17.60 6.89
C THR A 52 0.30 -19.11 7.06
N ASP A 53 1.44 -19.78 7.29
CA ASP A 53 1.49 -21.15 7.80
C ASP A 53 2.26 -21.21 9.13
N PRO A 54 1.59 -21.43 10.29
CA PRO A 54 0.19 -21.84 10.44
C PRO A 54 -0.81 -20.72 10.13
N LYS A 55 -2.01 -21.13 9.69
CA LYS A 55 -3.12 -20.23 9.36
C LYS A 55 -3.64 -19.48 10.60
N ALA A 56 -3.99 -18.20 10.42
CA ALA A 56 -4.59 -17.38 11.48
C ALA A 56 -6.02 -17.87 11.83
N PRO A 57 -6.31 -18.21 13.11
CA PRO A 57 -7.61 -18.78 13.48
C PRO A 57 -8.82 -17.92 13.09
N ARG A 58 -8.74 -16.60 13.29
CA ARG A 58 -9.86 -15.67 13.04
C ARG A 58 -10.08 -15.38 11.56
N PHE A 59 -9.01 -15.24 10.77
CA PHE A 59 -9.09 -14.67 9.42
C PHE A 59 -8.76 -15.65 8.28
N HIS A 60 -8.38 -16.90 8.56
CA HIS A 60 -8.02 -17.85 7.50
C HIS A 60 -9.09 -18.04 6.42
N HIS A 61 -10.37 -18.01 6.82
CA HIS A 61 -11.50 -18.15 5.91
C HIS A 61 -11.53 -17.07 4.79
N LEU A 62 -10.91 -15.91 5.03
CA LEU A 62 -10.78 -14.83 4.04
C LEU A 62 -9.82 -15.19 2.89
N PHE A 63 -8.98 -16.21 3.07
CA PHE A 63 -7.99 -16.69 2.11
C PHE A 63 -8.35 -18.05 1.49
N ASP A 64 -9.27 -18.81 2.07
CA ASP A 64 -9.61 -20.16 1.60
C ASP A 64 -10.24 -20.13 0.20
N GLY A 65 -9.73 -20.96 -0.71
CA GLY A 65 -10.14 -21.00 -2.12
C GLY A 65 -9.78 -19.74 -2.92
N ARG A 66 -9.09 -18.76 -2.31
CA ARG A 66 -8.60 -17.54 -2.96
C ARG A 66 -7.09 -17.63 -3.16
N ARG A 67 -6.55 -16.86 -4.11
CA ARG A 67 -5.09 -16.79 -4.37
C ARG A 67 -4.39 -15.67 -3.58
N ARG A 68 -5.12 -14.93 -2.75
CA ARG A 68 -4.61 -13.76 -2.01
C ARG A 68 -3.52 -14.20 -1.03
N LEU A 69 -2.45 -13.44 -0.96
CA LEU A 69 -1.33 -13.69 -0.05
C LEU A 69 -1.28 -12.67 1.09
N PHE A 70 -1.72 -11.45 0.81
CA PHE A 70 -2.00 -10.45 1.83
C PHE A 70 -3.30 -9.71 1.52
N TRP A 71 -3.88 -9.14 2.56
CA TRP A 71 -5.07 -8.31 2.46
C TRP A 71 -4.98 -7.16 3.47
N ILE A 72 -5.03 -5.94 2.96
CA ILE A 72 -5.11 -4.71 3.74
C ILE A 72 -6.55 -4.26 3.74
N GLN A 73 -7.09 -4.02 4.93
CA GLN A 73 -8.40 -3.39 5.10
C GLN A 73 -8.21 -2.11 5.91
N LEU A 74 -8.69 -0.99 5.40
CA LEU A 74 -8.54 0.32 6.03
C LEU A 74 -9.90 1.00 6.12
N GLN A 75 -10.15 1.63 7.26
CA GLN A 75 -11.31 2.46 7.49
C GLN A 75 -10.87 3.75 8.17
N GLY A 76 -11.34 4.91 7.70
CA GLY A 76 -11.06 6.16 8.38
C GLY A 76 -11.62 7.39 7.68
N GLN A 77 -11.23 8.54 8.20
CA GLN A 77 -11.74 9.85 7.81
C GLN A 77 -10.57 10.83 7.66
N PHE A 78 -10.67 11.67 6.63
CA PHE A 78 -9.75 12.77 6.41
C PHE A 78 -10.00 13.89 7.40
N LYS A 79 -8.93 14.42 7.99
CA LYS A 79 -8.95 15.62 8.85
C LYS A 79 -8.85 16.90 8.03
N GLN A 80 -8.33 16.78 6.81
CA GLN A 80 -8.21 17.84 5.80
C GLN A 80 -8.50 17.22 4.44
N GLU A 81 -9.17 17.95 3.55
CA GLU A 81 -9.42 17.46 2.20
C GLU A 81 -8.10 17.16 1.49
N PRO A 82 -8.00 16.02 0.78
CA PRO A 82 -6.82 15.71 0.00
C PRO A 82 -6.42 16.77 -1.01
N ASN A 83 -5.15 17.16 -0.98
CA ASN A 83 -4.60 18.02 -2.02
C ASN A 83 -4.25 17.18 -3.26
N GLY A 84 -5.21 17.03 -4.17
CA GLY A 84 -5.09 16.28 -5.42
C GLY A 84 -5.46 14.78 -5.30
N LEU A 85 -5.12 14.01 -6.33
CA LEU A 85 -5.41 12.57 -6.39
C LEU A 85 -4.77 11.82 -5.22
N VAL A 86 -5.57 10.98 -4.57
CA VAL A 86 -5.10 10.04 -3.55
C VAL A 86 -4.57 8.78 -4.21
N TYR A 87 -3.36 8.40 -3.84
CA TYR A 87 -2.66 7.20 -4.30
C TYR A 87 -2.50 6.20 -3.16
N ILE A 88 -2.40 4.93 -3.52
CA ILE A 88 -1.97 3.83 -2.65
C ILE A 88 -0.86 3.04 -3.35
N GLY A 89 0.13 2.54 -2.62
CA GLY A 89 1.22 1.79 -3.24
C GLY A 89 2.34 1.38 -2.29
N GLY A 90 3.43 0.89 -2.88
CA GLY A 90 4.66 0.53 -2.20
C GLY A 90 5.79 1.52 -2.53
N THR A 91 6.57 1.92 -1.55
CA THR A 91 7.76 2.77 -1.69
C THR A 91 8.92 2.21 -0.88
N VAL A 92 10.16 2.51 -1.25
CA VAL A 92 11.37 2.18 -0.49
C VAL A 92 12.17 3.45 -0.18
N PRO A 93 12.94 3.51 0.91
CA PRO A 93 13.57 4.74 1.41
C PRO A 93 14.69 5.30 0.53
N SER A 94 15.06 4.65 -0.57
CA SER A 94 16.14 5.14 -1.45
C SER A 94 15.95 4.70 -2.90
N LYS A 95 16.93 5.03 -3.75
CA LYS A 95 16.98 4.63 -5.16
C LYS A 95 17.17 3.13 -5.29
N ILE A 96 16.41 2.53 -6.21
CA ILE A 96 16.53 1.14 -6.61
C ILE A 96 17.60 1.06 -7.71
N ASN A 97 18.69 0.33 -7.43
CA ASN A 97 19.77 0.09 -8.38
C ASN A 97 19.61 -1.31 -9.01
N LEU A 98 19.17 -1.36 -10.26
CA LEU A 98 18.92 -2.61 -10.97
C LEU A 98 20.08 -2.95 -11.90
N GLY A 99 20.45 -4.24 -11.92
CA GLY A 99 21.29 -4.81 -12.97
C GLY A 99 20.46 -5.11 -14.23
N LEU A 100 21.11 -5.62 -15.29
CA LEU A 100 20.44 -5.91 -16.56
C LEU A 100 19.27 -6.90 -16.42
N ILE A 101 19.47 -7.98 -15.65
CA ILE A 101 18.46 -9.03 -15.43
C ILE A 101 17.27 -8.47 -14.66
N THR A 102 17.51 -7.80 -13.51
CA THR A 102 16.42 -7.26 -12.69
C THR A 102 15.69 -6.10 -13.39
N THR A 103 16.38 -5.34 -14.23
CA THR A 103 15.75 -4.34 -15.12
C THR A 103 14.79 -4.99 -16.12
N ALA A 104 15.18 -6.08 -16.78
CA ALA A 104 14.31 -6.80 -17.70
C ALA A 104 13.06 -7.35 -16.99
N MET A 105 13.25 -7.92 -15.79
CA MET A 105 12.15 -8.40 -14.95
C MET A 105 11.19 -7.27 -14.54
N CYS A 106 11.71 -6.12 -14.10
CA CYS A 106 10.88 -4.97 -13.76
C CYS A 106 10.03 -4.51 -14.94
N ARG A 107 10.54 -4.55 -16.18
CA ARG A 107 9.74 -4.21 -17.37
C ARG A 107 8.56 -5.16 -17.56
N VAL A 108 8.75 -6.46 -17.34
CA VAL A 108 7.66 -7.45 -17.41
C VAL A 108 6.63 -7.19 -16.32
N ILE A 109 7.08 -7.01 -15.07
CA ILE A 109 6.20 -6.72 -13.93
C ILE A 109 5.37 -5.45 -14.17
N LEU A 110 6.02 -4.37 -14.59
CA LEU A 110 5.36 -3.09 -14.88
C LEU A 110 4.39 -3.21 -16.05
N SER A 111 4.68 -4.06 -17.05
CA SER A 111 3.75 -4.30 -18.16
C SER A 111 2.48 -5.00 -17.68
N VAL A 112 2.62 -6.02 -16.83
CA VAL A 112 1.47 -6.70 -16.22
C VAL A 112 0.65 -5.72 -15.37
N LEU A 113 1.29 -4.89 -14.56
CA LEU A 113 0.59 -3.93 -13.70
C LEU A 113 -0.13 -2.83 -14.49
N ASN A 114 0.44 -2.37 -15.61
CA ASN A 114 -0.23 -1.42 -16.51
C ASN A 114 -1.49 -2.01 -17.17
N LEU A 115 -1.57 -3.34 -17.34
CA LEU A 115 -2.78 -4.00 -17.87
C LEU A 115 -3.89 -4.09 -16.82
N LEU A 116 -3.51 -4.18 -15.54
CA LEU A 116 -4.46 -4.41 -14.44
C LEU A 116 -5.03 -3.11 -13.87
N VAL A 117 -4.28 -2.01 -13.92
CA VAL A 117 -4.64 -0.78 -13.20
C VAL A 117 -4.33 0.46 -14.03
N ALA A 118 -5.36 1.25 -14.31
CA ALA A 118 -5.22 2.56 -14.94
C ALA A 118 -4.63 3.58 -13.96
N GLY A 119 -3.75 4.46 -14.46
CA GLY A 119 -3.13 5.51 -13.65
C GLY A 119 -1.93 5.05 -12.81
N LEU A 120 -1.37 3.86 -13.11
CA LEU A 120 -0.12 3.40 -12.52
C LEU A 120 0.98 4.46 -12.68
N HIS A 121 1.60 4.84 -11.57
CA HIS A 121 2.81 5.65 -11.55
C HIS A 121 3.92 4.92 -10.81
N TYR A 122 5.14 5.02 -11.32
CA TYR A 122 6.30 4.40 -10.71
C TYR A 122 7.56 5.23 -10.92
N SER A 123 8.51 5.08 -10.00
CA SER A 123 9.86 5.65 -10.10
C SER A 123 10.86 4.66 -9.53
N PHE A 124 12.07 4.59 -10.10
CA PHE A 124 13.19 3.86 -9.51
C PHE A 124 13.99 4.71 -8.51
N GLY A 125 13.53 5.93 -8.23
CA GLY A 125 14.21 6.87 -7.35
C GLY A 125 15.00 7.92 -8.14
N LYS A 126 14.83 9.18 -7.76
CA LYS A 126 15.59 10.33 -8.23
C LYS A 126 16.09 11.09 -7.01
N LEU A 127 17.37 10.96 -6.70
CA LEU A 127 17.97 11.52 -5.48
C LEU A 127 19.01 12.60 -5.80
N TYR A 128 19.16 13.59 -4.93
CA TYR A 128 20.22 14.59 -5.01
C TYR A 128 21.56 13.97 -4.54
N PRO A 129 22.72 14.34 -5.13
CA PRO A 129 22.90 15.30 -6.21
C PRO A 129 22.81 14.72 -7.63
N ASN A 130 22.64 13.40 -7.76
CA ASN A 130 22.89 12.71 -9.01
C ASN A 130 21.73 12.80 -10.01
N ASP A 131 20.47 12.76 -9.53
CA ASP A 131 19.27 12.71 -10.37
C ASP A 131 18.29 13.87 -10.13
N ALA A 132 18.35 14.51 -8.96
CA ALA A 132 17.49 15.63 -8.56
C ALA A 132 18.29 16.93 -8.43
N ARG A 133 17.64 18.07 -8.75
CA ARG A 133 18.27 19.41 -8.68
C ARG A 133 18.55 19.84 -7.25
N THR A 134 17.64 19.52 -6.34
CA THR A 134 17.72 19.83 -4.91
C THR A 134 17.17 18.65 -4.11
N LYS A 135 17.47 18.58 -2.81
CA LYS A 135 16.85 17.59 -1.90
C LYS A 135 15.32 17.66 -1.90
N ALA A 136 14.75 18.85 -2.12
CA ALA A 136 13.30 19.05 -2.16
C ALA A 136 12.65 18.53 -3.46
N ASP A 137 13.45 18.19 -4.46
CA ASP A 137 13.00 17.64 -5.74
C ASP A 137 13.23 16.12 -5.83
N GLU A 138 13.58 15.49 -4.71
CA GLU A 138 13.75 14.04 -4.65
C GLU A 138 12.41 13.32 -4.78
N GLU A 139 12.44 12.23 -5.53
CA GLU A 139 11.32 11.30 -5.69
C GLU A 139 11.85 9.92 -5.30
N LEU A 140 11.33 9.34 -4.22
CA LEU A 140 11.73 8.00 -3.78
C LEU A 140 11.32 6.93 -4.81
N ALA A 141 11.95 5.75 -4.75
CA ALA A 141 11.54 4.64 -5.60
C ALA A 141 10.20 4.08 -5.11
N HIS A 142 9.22 3.97 -6.01
CA HIS A 142 7.88 3.55 -5.65
C HIS A 142 7.10 3.00 -6.84
N ILE A 143 5.99 2.33 -6.50
CA ILE A 143 4.93 1.96 -7.41
C ILE A 143 3.60 2.26 -6.74
N CYS A 144 2.75 3.07 -7.38
CA CYS A 144 1.48 3.50 -6.80
C CYS A 144 0.38 3.62 -7.84
N PHE A 145 -0.84 3.60 -7.33
CA PHE A 145 -2.05 3.60 -8.12
C PHE A 145 -3.08 4.55 -7.51
N PRO A 146 -3.97 5.18 -8.30
CA PRO A 146 -5.04 6.01 -7.78
C PRO A 146 -5.96 5.17 -6.90
N LEU A 147 -6.06 5.54 -5.62
CA LEU A 147 -6.69 4.71 -4.59
C LEU A 147 -8.12 4.32 -4.98
N HIS A 148 -8.95 5.32 -5.31
CA HIS A 148 -10.38 5.10 -5.59
C HIS A 148 -10.60 4.06 -6.70
N THR A 149 -9.85 4.10 -7.80
CA THR A 149 -10.07 3.19 -8.93
C THR A 149 -9.33 1.86 -8.80
N SER A 150 -8.37 1.74 -7.88
CA SER A 150 -7.43 0.60 -7.84
C SER A 150 -7.71 -0.40 -6.73
N VAL A 151 -8.41 0.00 -5.66
CA VAL A 151 -8.77 -0.88 -4.55
C VAL A 151 -9.84 -1.91 -4.96
N ASP A 152 -9.86 -3.03 -4.24
CA ASP A 152 -10.76 -4.15 -4.52
C ASP A 152 -12.21 -3.82 -4.16
N GLU A 153 -12.42 -3.28 -2.97
CA GLU A 153 -13.69 -2.68 -2.54
C GLU A 153 -13.48 -1.27 -2.01
N PHE A 154 -14.46 -0.39 -2.25
CA PHE A 154 -14.48 0.97 -1.73
C PHE A 154 -15.91 1.34 -1.34
N VAL A 155 -16.10 1.78 -0.10
CA VAL A 155 -17.38 2.23 0.45
C VAL A 155 -17.18 3.57 1.12
N CYS A 156 -18.00 4.55 0.72
CA CYS A 156 -18.12 5.82 1.41
C CYS A 156 -19.36 5.76 2.30
N THR A 157 -19.16 5.88 3.62
CA THR A 157 -20.24 5.91 4.61
C THR A 157 -20.50 7.36 5.02
N PRO A 158 -21.69 7.91 4.74
CA PRO A 158 -22.03 9.27 5.13
C PRO A 158 -21.93 9.52 6.64
N GLU A 159 -21.65 10.77 7.02
CA GLU A 159 -21.65 11.16 8.43
C GLU A 159 -22.92 10.72 9.17
N GLY A 160 -22.75 10.16 10.36
CA GLY A 160 -23.85 9.67 11.20
C GLY A 160 -24.32 8.26 10.87
N GLN A 161 -23.83 7.64 9.78
CA GLN A 161 -24.09 6.23 9.50
C GLN A 161 -22.99 5.32 10.07
N VAL A 162 -23.32 4.04 10.23
CA VAL A 162 -22.38 3.04 10.75
C VAL A 162 -21.58 2.43 9.58
N PRO A 163 -20.25 2.58 9.54
CA PRO A 163 -19.45 2.03 8.46
C PRO A 163 -19.31 0.50 8.61
N PRO A 164 -19.04 -0.23 7.51
CA PRO A 164 -18.86 -1.69 7.56
C PRO A 164 -17.69 -2.08 8.48
N SER A 165 -17.79 -3.24 9.13
CA SER A 165 -16.72 -3.67 10.05
C SER A 165 -15.52 -4.24 9.29
N LEU A 166 -14.30 -3.95 9.78
CA LEU A 166 -13.09 -4.62 9.28
C LEU A 166 -13.08 -6.09 9.72
N GLY A 167 -12.37 -6.93 8.98
CA GLY A 167 -12.32 -8.38 9.15
C GLY A 167 -13.41 -9.13 8.39
N GLN A 168 -14.25 -8.45 7.60
CA GLN A 168 -15.28 -9.05 6.77
C GLN A 168 -14.78 -9.35 5.35
N GLU A 169 -15.43 -10.31 4.66
CA GLU A 169 -15.07 -10.66 3.28
C GLU A 169 -15.47 -9.57 2.28
N LYS A 170 -16.61 -8.90 2.52
CA LYS A 170 -17.16 -7.83 1.69
C LYS A 170 -17.63 -6.67 2.56
N PHE A 171 -17.56 -5.46 2.02
CA PHE A 171 -18.02 -4.22 2.67
C PHE A 171 -19.36 -3.71 2.12
N GLY A 172 -19.87 -4.35 1.07
CA GLY A 172 -21.20 -4.04 0.52
C GLY A 172 -21.18 -3.29 -0.81
N GLU A 173 -20.02 -3.11 -1.43
CA GLU A 173 -19.93 -2.60 -2.80
C GLU A 173 -20.41 -3.66 -3.80
N SER A 174 -21.44 -3.35 -4.59
CA SER A 174 -21.94 -4.21 -5.66
C SER A 174 -20.93 -4.37 -6.81
N GLU A 175 -21.11 -5.38 -7.65
CA GLU A 175 -20.24 -5.60 -8.80
C GLU A 175 -20.38 -4.48 -9.84
N GLU A 176 -21.59 -3.95 -9.99
CA GLU A 176 -21.90 -2.82 -10.87
C GLU A 176 -21.24 -1.53 -10.40
N GLU A 177 -21.34 -1.20 -9.10
CA GLU A 177 -20.67 -0.03 -8.51
C GLU A 177 -19.15 -0.15 -8.65
N ARG A 178 -18.60 -1.34 -8.37
CA ARG A 178 -17.18 -1.61 -8.53
C ARG A 178 -16.72 -1.44 -9.96
N ALA A 179 -17.45 -1.97 -10.93
CA ALA A 179 -17.12 -1.85 -12.35
C ALA A 179 -17.15 -0.38 -12.81
N ALA A 180 -18.19 0.37 -12.40
CA ALA A 180 -18.32 1.79 -12.69
C ALA A 180 -17.16 2.60 -12.06
N ARG A 181 -16.81 2.32 -10.80
CA ARG A 181 -15.68 2.94 -10.11
C ARG A 181 -14.36 2.67 -10.82
N LYS A 182 -14.06 1.42 -11.17
CA LYS A 182 -12.82 1.05 -11.87
C LYS A 182 -12.72 1.67 -13.27
N ALA A 183 -13.85 1.88 -13.93
CA ALA A 183 -13.92 2.56 -15.23
C ALA A 183 -13.88 4.10 -15.13
N SER A 184 -14.04 4.67 -13.93
CA SER A 184 -14.11 6.12 -13.75
C SER A 184 -12.81 6.80 -14.16
N LYS A 185 -12.92 7.86 -14.95
CA LYS A 185 -11.81 8.68 -15.44
C LYS A 185 -11.85 10.03 -14.75
N GLY A 186 -11.42 10.09 -13.50
CA GLY A 186 -11.46 11.35 -12.75
C GLY A 186 -10.91 11.25 -11.33
N HIS A 187 -10.89 12.40 -10.69
CA HIS A 187 -10.57 12.54 -9.26
C HIS A 187 -11.84 12.28 -8.44
N TYR A 188 -11.77 11.28 -7.55
CA TYR A 188 -12.80 11.10 -6.53
C TYR A 188 -12.69 12.18 -5.47
N GLN A 189 -13.80 12.87 -5.19
CA GLN A 189 -13.82 13.99 -4.25
C GLN A 189 -14.01 13.46 -2.83
N PHE A 190 -12.91 13.31 -2.10
CA PHE A 190 -12.94 13.04 -0.67
C PHE A 190 -13.28 14.31 0.11
N ASN A 191 -14.06 14.16 1.17
CA ASN A 191 -14.38 15.18 2.16
C ASN A 191 -13.96 14.74 3.58
N THR A 192 -14.12 15.63 4.55
CA THR A 192 -13.72 15.43 5.95
C THR A 192 -14.84 14.90 6.86
N ARG A 193 -16.04 14.66 6.34
CA ARG A 193 -17.24 14.28 7.10
C ARG A 193 -17.59 12.79 6.95
N ASP A 194 -17.30 12.21 5.80
CA ASP A 194 -17.63 10.82 5.53
C ASP A 194 -16.51 9.88 6.01
N THR A 195 -16.87 8.62 6.27
CA THR A 195 -15.94 7.55 6.59
C THR A 195 -15.72 6.67 5.37
N TYR A 196 -14.46 6.52 4.96
CA TYR A 196 -14.07 5.70 3.83
C TYR A 196 -13.58 4.35 4.31
N THR A 197 -14.16 3.27 3.79
CA THR A 197 -13.71 1.90 4.02
C THR A 197 -13.30 1.27 2.71
N PHE A 198 -12.08 0.76 2.62
CA PHE A 198 -11.60 0.10 1.42
C PHE A 198 -10.70 -1.07 1.74
N SER A 199 -10.52 -1.94 0.76
CA SER A 199 -9.57 -3.03 0.87
C SER A 199 -8.71 -3.23 -0.36
N PHE A 200 -7.50 -3.71 -0.13
CA PHE A 200 -6.50 -3.98 -1.15
C PHE A 200 -5.82 -5.29 -0.83
N PHE A 201 -5.90 -6.26 -1.74
CA PHE A 201 -5.18 -7.52 -1.66
C PHE A 201 -4.26 -7.71 -2.86
N SER A 202 -3.26 -8.56 -2.68
CA SER A 202 -2.46 -9.04 -3.81
C SER A 202 -2.15 -10.51 -3.65
N TYR A 203 -1.88 -11.13 -4.79
CA TYR A 203 -1.38 -12.48 -4.90
C TYR A 203 0.01 -12.53 -5.55
N TYR A 204 0.63 -11.36 -5.80
CA TYR A 204 1.95 -11.26 -6.43
C TYR A 204 3.10 -11.09 -5.45
N ILE A 205 2.81 -10.76 -4.18
CA ILE A 205 3.83 -10.58 -3.16
C ILE A 205 3.49 -11.49 -1.98
N ASP A 206 4.42 -12.37 -1.68
CA ASP A 206 4.40 -13.21 -0.49
C ASP A 206 5.26 -12.51 0.56
N PHE A 207 4.62 -11.85 1.52
CA PHE A 207 5.33 -11.18 2.60
C PHE A 207 5.91 -12.16 3.61
N GLU A 208 5.29 -13.33 3.82
CA GLU A 208 5.78 -14.32 4.78
C GLU A 208 7.16 -14.85 4.35
N GLN A 209 7.33 -15.13 3.05
CA GLN A 209 8.58 -15.59 2.45
C GLN A 209 9.43 -14.46 1.85
N TRP A 210 8.93 -13.22 1.87
CA TRP A 210 9.59 -12.02 1.33
C TRP A 210 10.00 -12.13 -0.15
N GLN A 211 9.07 -12.53 -1.01
CA GLN A 211 9.32 -12.79 -2.43
C GLN A 211 8.18 -12.29 -3.33
N LEU A 212 8.54 -11.94 -4.56
CA LEU A 212 7.64 -11.77 -5.69
C LEU A 212 7.27 -13.15 -6.24
N VAL A 213 5.98 -13.41 -6.43
CA VAL A 213 5.45 -14.70 -6.89
C VAL A 213 4.35 -14.50 -7.93
N HIS A 214 4.00 -15.57 -8.64
CA HIS A 214 2.86 -15.62 -9.58
C HIS A 214 2.89 -14.61 -10.74
N VAL A 215 4.04 -13.98 -11.03
CA VAL A 215 4.19 -13.12 -12.21
C VAL A 215 4.41 -14.00 -13.44
N PRO A 216 3.59 -13.87 -14.50
CA PRO A 216 3.73 -14.68 -15.71
C PRO A 216 5.15 -14.62 -16.28
N SER A 217 5.72 -15.78 -16.61
CA SER A 217 7.06 -15.92 -17.20
C SER A 217 8.22 -15.41 -16.35
N VAL A 218 7.98 -15.10 -15.07
CA VAL A 218 9.00 -14.67 -14.11
C VAL A 218 9.02 -15.69 -12.97
N PRO A 219 10.19 -16.29 -12.65
CA PRO A 219 10.29 -17.20 -11.50
C PRO A 219 10.01 -16.46 -10.19
N ASN A 220 9.73 -17.19 -9.12
CA ASN A 220 9.66 -16.57 -7.80
C ASN A 220 11.00 -15.90 -7.47
N VAL A 221 10.96 -14.65 -7.03
CA VAL A 221 12.16 -13.82 -6.85
C VAL A 221 12.15 -13.15 -5.49
N PRO A 222 13.21 -13.36 -4.67
CA PRO A 222 13.36 -12.65 -3.41
C PRO A 222 13.31 -11.13 -3.63
N LEU A 223 12.53 -10.43 -2.80
CA LEU A 223 12.33 -8.99 -2.95
C LEU A 223 13.64 -8.19 -2.80
N GLU A 224 14.62 -8.74 -2.09
CA GLU A 224 15.97 -8.18 -1.94
C GLU A 224 16.70 -8.01 -3.27
N LYS A 225 16.35 -8.78 -4.30
CA LYS A 225 16.95 -8.56 -5.63
C LYS A 225 16.60 -7.21 -6.23
N PHE A 226 15.54 -6.56 -5.75
CA PHE A 226 15.10 -5.26 -6.24
C PHE A 226 15.58 -4.10 -5.35
N TRP A 227 15.58 -4.27 -4.02
CA TRP A 227 15.88 -3.16 -3.10
C TRP A 227 16.76 -3.56 -1.91
N ASN A 228 17.51 -4.65 -2.03
CA ASN A 228 18.42 -5.17 -1.01
C ASN A 228 17.69 -5.31 0.35
N ASN A 229 18.28 -4.75 1.40
CA ASN A 229 17.83 -4.88 2.77
C ASN A 229 16.92 -3.71 3.18
N MET A 230 16.53 -2.85 2.23
CA MET A 230 15.65 -1.73 2.52
C MET A 230 14.25 -2.23 2.92
N PRO A 231 13.58 -1.58 3.89
CA PRO A 231 12.21 -1.89 4.20
C PRO A 231 11.28 -1.47 3.06
N LEU A 232 10.20 -2.22 2.87
CA LEU A 232 9.08 -1.82 2.03
C LEU A 232 8.13 -0.96 2.86
N ARG A 233 7.67 0.15 2.30
CA ARG A 233 6.65 1.01 2.91
C ARG A 233 5.38 0.95 2.08
N ILE A 234 4.29 0.46 2.66
CA ILE A 234 2.96 0.55 2.08
C ILE A 234 2.37 1.91 2.50
N VAL A 235 2.03 2.73 1.52
CA VAL A 235 1.65 4.13 1.74
C VAL A 235 0.34 4.47 1.05
N ALA A 236 -0.40 5.39 1.67
CA ALA A 236 -1.44 6.15 1.01
C ALA A 236 -1.17 7.65 1.18
N TYR A 237 -1.24 8.42 0.09
CA TYR A 237 -0.96 9.86 0.10
C TYR A 237 -1.71 10.58 -1.02
N SER A 238 -1.98 11.88 -0.87
CA SER A 238 -2.34 12.72 -2.01
C SER A 238 -1.12 13.39 -2.62
N ASN A 239 -1.20 13.71 -3.90
CA ASN A 239 -0.17 14.49 -4.58
C ASN A 239 -0.79 15.74 -5.21
N ALA A 240 -0.33 16.93 -4.77
CA ALA A 240 -0.82 18.22 -5.24
C ALA A 240 -0.70 18.41 -6.76
N ASN A 241 0.29 17.76 -7.39
CA ASN A 241 0.48 17.81 -8.85
C ASN A 241 -0.35 16.75 -9.61
N GLY A 242 -0.90 15.77 -8.90
CA GLY A 242 -1.74 14.73 -9.46
C GLY A 242 -3.18 15.23 -9.60
N MET A 243 -3.47 16.05 -10.61
CA MET A 243 -4.85 16.47 -10.91
C MET A 243 -5.51 15.62 -11.99
N ASN A 244 -4.73 14.87 -12.77
CA ASN A 244 -5.24 14.03 -13.85
C ASN A 244 -4.37 12.76 -13.99
N MET A 245 -5.01 11.60 -14.01
CA MET A 245 -4.36 10.29 -14.20
C MET A 245 -3.60 10.16 -15.53
N THR A 246 -3.86 11.03 -16.52
CA THR A 246 -3.20 10.97 -17.84
C THR A 246 -1.92 11.79 -17.93
N LYS A 247 -1.67 12.74 -17.00
CA LYS A 247 -0.49 13.60 -17.02
C LYS A 247 0.56 13.05 -16.08
N LYS A 248 1.71 12.63 -16.63
CA LYS A 248 2.86 12.19 -15.82
C LYS A 248 3.46 13.38 -15.07
N SER A 249 3.16 13.47 -13.77
CA SER A 249 3.83 14.37 -12.84
C SER A 249 4.79 13.61 -11.94
N LEU A 250 5.85 14.26 -11.46
CA LEU A 250 6.71 13.66 -10.44
C LEU A 250 6.00 13.60 -9.09
N HIS A 251 6.24 12.54 -8.35
CA HIS A 251 5.75 12.33 -7.00
C HIS A 251 6.84 12.69 -5.99
N VAL A 252 7.28 13.96 -6.02
CA VAL A 252 8.29 14.49 -5.09
C VAL A 252 7.71 14.61 -3.68
N GLU A 253 8.53 14.39 -2.66
CA GLU A 253 8.06 14.29 -1.27
C GLU A 253 7.34 15.57 -0.78
N LYS A 254 7.83 16.76 -1.15
CA LYS A 254 7.21 18.04 -0.74
C LYS A 254 5.76 18.22 -1.21
N ASN A 255 5.32 17.46 -2.21
CA ASN A 255 3.96 17.54 -2.76
C ASN A 255 3.04 16.47 -2.17
N LYS A 256 3.55 15.60 -1.29
CA LYS A 256 2.79 14.49 -0.71
C LYS A 256 2.21 14.85 0.64
N GLN A 257 0.94 14.50 0.83
CA GLN A 257 0.31 14.44 2.15
C GLN A 257 0.03 12.98 2.49
N TYR A 258 0.76 12.42 3.45
CA TYR A 258 0.64 11.01 3.82
C TYR A 258 -0.53 10.78 4.79
N TYR A 259 -1.38 9.82 4.46
CA TYR A 259 -2.54 9.41 5.25
C TYR A 259 -2.27 8.12 6.01
N MET A 260 -1.61 7.15 5.36
CA MET A 260 -1.24 5.86 5.92
C MET A 260 0.20 5.55 5.52
N HIS A 261 0.95 4.96 6.44
CA HIS A 261 2.33 4.56 6.20
C HIS A 261 2.69 3.35 7.07
N ILE A 262 2.75 2.16 6.48
CA ILE A 262 3.18 0.93 7.15
C ILE A 262 4.54 0.54 6.61
N GLU A 263 5.51 0.33 7.49
CA GLU A 263 6.83 -0.18 7.14
C GLU A 263 6.91 -1.69 7.44
N LEU A 264 7.43 -2.45 6.49
CA LEU A 264 7.64 -3.89 6.58
C LEU A 264 9.10 -4.21 6.26
N SER A 265 9.69 -5.11 7.04
CA SER A 265 10.98 -5.72 6.72
C SER A 265 11.07 -7.13 7.33
N PRO A 266 11.83 -8.05 6.72
CA PRO A 266 12.21 -9.29 7.35
C PRO A 266 12.91 -9.04 8.68
N SER A 267 12.54 -9.77 9.73
CA SER A 267 13.18 -9.67 11.05
C SER A 267 14.65 -10.06 11.04
N ARG A 268 15.10 -10.79 10.00
CA ARG A 268 16.52 -11.07 9.75
C ARG A 268 17.32 -9.83 9.33
N PHE A 269 16.66 -8.78 8.84
CA PHE A 269 17.31 -7.50 8.61
C PHE A 269 17.43 -6.83 9.97
N ARG A 270 18.63 -6.92 10.56
CA ARG A 270 18.92 -6.34 11.87
C ARG A 270 18.45 -4.88 11.90
N GLU A 271 17.81 -4.49 12.99
CA GLU A 271 17.76 -3.08 13.38
C GLU A 271 19.23 -2.63 13.49
N VAL A 272 19.64 -1.74 12.58
CA VAL A 272 20.91 -1.02 12.70
C VAL A 272 20.69 0.13 13.66
#